data_AF-A0A4P6L5C0-F1
#
_entry.id   AF-A0A4P6L5C0-F1
#
_cell.length_a   1.000
_cell.length_b   1.000
_cell.length_c   1.000
_cell.angle_alpha   90.00
_cell.angle_beta   90.00
_cell.angle_gamma   90.00
#
_symmetry.space_group_name_H-M   'P 1'
#
loop_
_entity.id
_entity.type
_entity.pdbx_description
1 polymer ?
#
loop_
_entity_poly.entity_id
_entity_poly.type
_entity_poly.pdbx_seq_one_letter_code
_entity_poly.pdbx_strand_id
1 'polypeptide(L)' 'MKQLNGDRNQCPGCGEYFNSSFAFDKHRTGDFGTNRRCLTVPEMESKKMAKNTAGFWVSEKMPQDRIQP' A
#
# COMPACT_ATOMS: atom_id res chain seq x y z
N MET A 1 -8.67 13.68 8.24
CA MET A 1 -7.45 13.67 7.40
C MET A 1 -6.64 12.44 7.77
N LYS A 2 -6.13 11.67 6.80
CA LYS A 2 -5.26 10.52 7.10
C LYS A 2 -3.87 11.04 7.49
N GLN A 3 -3.38 10.65 8.67
CA GLN A 3 -2.06 11.07 9.14
C GLN A 3 -0.98 10.18 8.50
N LEU A 4 -0.11 10.81 7.71
CA LEU A 4 1.09 10.20 7.13
C LEU A 4 2.25 10.42 8.09
N ASN A 5 2.40 9.54 9.07
CA ASN A 5 3.53 9.54 10.01
C ASN A 5 4.41 8.31 9.77
N GLY A 6 5.72 8.48 10.00
CA GLY A 6 6.71 7.43 9.71
C GLY A 6 6.76 7.09 8.22
N ASP A 7 6.60 5.80 7.89
CA ASP A 7 6.68 5.28 6.51
C ASP A 7 5.36 5.33 5.73
N ARG A 8 4.29 5.86 6.32
CA ARG A 8 2.99 5.97 5.66
C ARG A 8 3.06 6.97 4.51
N ASN A 9 2.48 6.61 3.38
CA ASN A 9 2.53 7.44 2.17
C ASN A 9 1.24 7.35 1.34
N GLN A 10 1.08 8.29 0.41
CA GLN A 10 -0.04 8.34 -0.52
C GLN A 10 0.48 8.28 -1.95
N CYS A 11 -0.16 7.47 -2.80
CA CYS A 11 0.20 7.44 -4.22
C CYS A 11 -0.38 8.66 -4.95
N PRO A 12 0.46 9.45 -5.66
CA PRO A 12 -0.04 10.57 -6.45
C PRO A 12 -0.80 10.15 -7.72
N GLY A 13 -0.64 8.88 -8.16
CA GLY A 13 -1.29 8.37 -9.37
C GLY A 13 -2.72 7.89 -9.14
N CYS A 14 -2.98 7.17 -8.04
CA CYS A 14 -4.30 6.61 -7.73
C CYS A 14 -4.94 7.17 -6.46
N GLY A 15 -4.23 7.98 -5.68
CA GLY A 15 -4.73 8.58 -4.44
C GLY A 15 -4.84 7.61 -3.26
N GLU A 16 -4.54 6.32 -3.44
CA GLU A 16 -4.57 5.32 -2.37
C GLU A 16 -3.45 5.53 -1.35
N TYR A 17 -3.71 5.05 -0.13
CA TYR A 17 -2.85 5.25 1.03
C TYR A 17 -2.19 3.94 1.44
N PHE A 18 -0.91 3.98 1.77
CA PHE A 18 -0.08 2.82 2.08
C PHE A 18 0.56 2.96 3.45
N ASN A 19 0.60 1.85 4.20
CA ASN A 19 1.12 1.86 5.57
C ASN A 19 2.66 1.92 5.61
N SER A 20 3.33 1.63 4.48
CA SER A 20 4.78 1.68 4.34
C SER A 20 5.20 1.89 2.88
N SER A 21 6.45 2.33 2.65
CA SER A 21 7.06 2.39 1.31
C SER A 21 7.11 1.01 0.64
N PHE A 22 7.28 -0.06 1.41
CA PHE A 22 7.24 -1.42 0.88
C PHE A 22 5.87 -1.81 0.31
N ALA A 23 4.78 -1.46 1.00
CA ALA A 23 3.44 -1.69 0.47
C ALA A 23 3.18 -0.83 -0.78
N PHE A 24 3.68 0.40 -0.81
CA PHE A 24 3.61 1.29 -1.96
C PHE A 24 4.36 0.74 -3.18
N ASP A 25 5.58 0.23 -3.00
CA ASP A 25 6.36 -0.33 -4.08
C ASP A 25 5.70 -1.60 -4.62
N LYS A 26 5.17 -2.47 -3.75
CA LYS A 26 4.41 -3.65 -4.15
C LYS A 26 3.13 -3.31 -4.94
N HIS A 27 2.52 -2.15 -4.66
CA HIS A 27 1.37 -1.63 -5.39
C HIS A 27 1.73 -1.18 -6.82
N ARG A 28 2.99 -0.85 -7.10
CA ARG A 28 3.42 -0.49 -8.45
C ARG A 28 3.85 -1.75 -9.19
N THR A 29 3.54 -1.79 -10.48
CA THR A 29 3.90 -2.92 -11.34
C THR A 29 4.32 -2.40 -12.71
N GLY A 30 5.02 -3.24 -13.48
CA GLY A 30 5.64 -2.84 -14.74
C GLY A 30 6.99 -2.15 -14.55
N ASP A 31 7.71 -2.01 -15.64
CA ASP A 31 9.07 -1.48 -15.66
C ASP A 31 9.08 0.04 -15.83
N PHE A 32 10.08 0.68 -15.21
CA PHE A 32 10.28 2.12 -15.33
C PHE A 32 10.54 2.49 -16.79
N GLY A 33 9.83 3.50 -17.30
CA GLY A 33 9.95 3.95 -18.69
C GLY A 33 9.24 3.09 -19.74
N THR A 34 8.63 1.96 -19.36
CA THR A 34 7.94 1.07 -20.31
C THR A 34 6.43 1.06 -20.07
N ASN A 35 6.01 0.57 -18.91
CA ASN A 35 4.60 0.31 -18.61
C ASN A 35 4.29 0.39 -17.10
N ARG A 36 5.09 1.17 -16.36
CA ARG A 36 4.91 1.33 -14.91
C ARG A 36 3.52 1.91 -14.61
N ARG A 37 2.70 1.13 -13.91
CA ARG A 37 1.33 1.51 -13.50
C ARG A 37 1.03 1.12 -12.06
N CYS A 38 -0.05 1.70 -11.54
CA CYS A 38 -0.60 1.34 -10.24
C CYS A 38 -1.47 0.10 -10.37
N LEU A 39 -1.37 -0.85 -9.45
CA LEU A 39 -2.33 -1.95 -9.36
C LEU A 39 -3.72 -1.43 -8.99
N THR A 40 -4.73 -2.07 -9.55
CA THR A 40 -6.12 -1.88 -9.14
C THR A 40 -6.37 -2.57 -7.79
N VAL A 41 -7.48 -2.23 -7.13
CA VAL A 41 -7.89 -2.85 -5.86
C VAL A 41 -7.94 -4.39 -5.96
N PRO A 42 -8.60 -5.00 -6.98
CA PRO A 42 -8.63 -6.45 -7.12
C PRO A 42 -7.23 -7.08 -7.31
N GLU A 43 -6.34 -6.41 -8.04
CA GLU A 43 -4.98 -6.91 -8.23
C GLU A 43 -4.13 -6.83 -6.95
N MET A 44 -4.31 -5.76 -6.16
CA MET A 44 -3.67 -5.65 -4.85
C MET A 44 -4.14 -6.77 -3.91
N GLU A 45 -5.45 -7.03 -3.87
CA GLU A 45 -6.02 -8.15 -3.11
C GLU A 45 -5.50 -9.51 -3.59
N SER A 46 -5.40 -9.71 -4.91
CA SER A 46 -4.80 -10.92 -5.49
C SER A 46 -3.32 -11.08 -5.12
N LYS A 47 -2.59 -9.99 -4.84
CA LYS A 47 -1.21 -10.01 -4.33
C LYS A 47 -1.14 -10.12 -2.80
N LYS A 48 -2.24 -10.50 -2.15
CA LYS A 48 -2.39 -10.64 -0.69
C LYS A 48 -2.20 -9.33 0.08
N MET A 49 -2.33 -8.19 -0.60
CA MET A 49 -2.38 -6.90 0.07
C MET A 49 -3.79 -6.70 0.64
N ALA A 50 -3.89 -5.93 1.73
CA ALA A 50 -5.18 -5.64 2.35
C ALA A 50 -5.18 -4.22 2.92
N LYS A 51 -6.36 -3.61 3.07
CA LYS A 51 -6.50 -2.37 3.85
C LYS A 51 -6.59 -2.72 5.34
N ASN A 52 -5.84 -1.99 6.17
CA ASN A 52 -5.99 -2.04 7.63
C ASN A 52 -7.20 -1.22 8.11
N THR A 53 -7.50 -1.28 9.41
CA THR A 53 -8.61 -0.52 10.02
C THR A 53 -8.48 1.00 9.87
N ALA A 54 -7.24 1.51 9.70
CA ALA A 54 -6.96 2.91 9.43
C ALA A 54 -7.11 3.31 7.94
N GLY A 55 -7.48 2.35 7.07
CA GLY A 55 -7.69 2.58 5.64
C GLY A 55 -6.40 2.74 4.83
N PHE A 56 -5.30 2.12 5.26
CA PHE A 56 -4.02 2.03 4.56
C PHE A 56 -3.77 0.61 4.05
N TRP A 57 -3.29 0.49 2.81
CA TRP A 57 -2.83 -0.78 2.25
C TRP A 57 -1.55 -1.27 2.93
N VAL A 58 -1.57 -2.53 3.32
CA VAL A 58 -0.43 -3.29 3.85
C VAL A 58 -0.02 -4.39 2.87
N SER A 59 1.27 -4.71 2.82
CA SER A 59 1.84 -5.71 1.90
C SER A 59 1.38 -7.14 2.19
N GLU A 60 0.95 -7.40 3.41
CA GLU A 60 0.40 -8.67 3.91
C GLU A 60 -0.55 -8.36 5.08
N LYS A 61 -1.55 -9.21 5.32
CA LYS A 61 -2.36 -9.16 6.55
C LYS A 61 -1.45 -9.48 7.75
N MET A 62 -0.78 -8.47 8.28
CA MET A 62 -0.12 -8.62 9.57
C MET A 62 -1.19 -8.93 10.63
N PRO A 63 -0.99 -9.94 11.50
CA PRO A 63 -1.85 -10.11 12.66
C PRO A 63 -1.80 -8.82 13.49
N GLN A 64 -2.97 -8.36 13.92
CA GLN A 64 -3.22 -7.09 14.65
C GLN A 64 -2.36 -6.93 15.93
N ASP A 65 -1.68 -7.98 16.36
CA ASP A 65 -0.93 -8.09 17.61
C ASP A 65 0.45 -7.43 17.61
N ARG A 66 0.99 -7.03 16.45
CA ARG A 66 2.19 -6.15 16.42
C ARG A 66 1.81 -4.68 16.54
N ILE A 67 1.29 -4.33 17.72
CA ILE A 67 1.37 -2.97 18.24
C ILE A 67 2.85 -2.69 18.44
N GLN A 68 3.46 -1.90 17.56
CA GLN A 68 4.79 -1.35 17.82
C GLN A 68 4.67 -0.38 19.01
N PRO A 69 5.60 -0.43 19.98
CA PRO A 69 5.64 0.51 21.11
C PRO A 69 5.82 1.96 20.67
#